data_AF-A0A3B9CVC5-F1
#
_entry.id   AF-A0A3B9CVC5-F1
#
_cell.length_a   1.000
_cell.length_b   1.000
_cell.length_c   1.000
_cell.angle_alpha   90.00
_cell.angle_beta   90.00
_cell.angle_gamma   90.00
#
_symmetry.space_group_name_H-M   'P 1'
#
loop_
_entity.id
_entity.type
_entity.pdbx_description
1 polymer ?
#
loop_
_entity_poly.entity_id
_entity_poly.type
_entity_poly.pdbx_seq_one_letter_code
_entity_poly.pdbx_strand_id
1 'polypeptide(L)'
;MPWSVQIRSRPEDFQVEEIPAYIPSGDGPHLYLWVEKRDLKHGEMLRLISRFCGVRMRDIGTAGRKDDAAVTRQFVSIPLQDGVEPGPVSDQLNVLEISRHSNRL
;
A
#
# COMPACT_ATOMS: atom_id res chain seq x y z
N MET A 1 -7.09 42.81 -11.18
CA MET A 1 -6.45 42.57 -9.87
C MET A 1 -6.60 41.08 -9.56
N PRO A 2 -5.52 40.41 -9.10
CA PRO A 2 -5.33 38.98 -9.33
C PRO A 2 -6.19 38.10 -8.41
N TRP A 3 -6.59 36.96 -8.97
CA TRP A 3 -7.36 35.89 -8.34
C TRP A 3 -6.65 35.36 -7.09
N SER A 4 -7.36 35.39 -5.96
CA SER A 4 -6.93 34.76 -4.71
C SER A 4 -6.93 33.25 -4.86
N VAL A 5 -5.75 32.63 -4.88
CA VAL A 5 -5.62 31.17 -4.76
C VAL A 5 -5.84 30.80 -3.29
N GLN A 6 -6.99 30.19 -2.98
CA GLN A 6 -7.16 29.47 -1.72
C GLN A 6 -6.48 28.10 -1.84
N ILE A 7 -5.30 27.97 -1.24
CA ILE A 7 -4.68 26.66 -0.99
C ILE A 7 -5.53 25.96 0.06
N ARG A 8 -6.31 24.97 -0.36
CA ARG A 8 -7.11 24.14 0.55
C ARG A 8 -6.16 23.21 1.32
N SER A 9 -6.07 23.47 2.62
CA SER A 9 -5.29 22.71 3.59
C SER A 9 -6.12 21.54 4.13
N ARG A 10 -6.17 20.43 3.39
CA ARG A 10 -6.60 19.11 3.88
C ARG A 10 -5.66 18.05 3.31
N PRO A 11 -4.94 17.26 4.13
CA PRO A 11 -4.07 16.18 3.66
C PRO A 11 -4.86 14.93 3.20
N GLU A 12 -6.13 15.10 2.84
CA GLU A 12 -7.09 14.03 2.55
C GLU A 12 -7.20 13.74 1.03
N ASP A 13 -6.60 14.57 0.16
CA ASP A 13 -6.82 14.54 -1.30
C ASP A 13 -5.54 14.42 -2.15
N PHE A 14 -4.43 13.91 -1.59
CA PHE A 14 -3.36 13.39 -2.45
C PHE A 14 -3.69 11.97 -2.89
N GLN A 15 -4.70 11.83 -3.74
CA GLN A 15 -4.86 10.66 -4.61
C GLN A 15 -3.96 10.87 -5.82
N VAL A 16 -2.76 10.30 -5.76
CA VAL A 16 -2.01 10.03 -6.99
C VAL A 16 -2.68 8.79 -7.58
N GLU A 17 -3.71 8.99 -8.40
CA GLU A 17 -4.07 7.99 -9.41
C GLU A 17 -2.92 7.97 -10.41
N GLU A 18 -1.94 7.10 -10.19
CA GLU A 18 -1.13 6.63 -11.31
C GLU A 18 -2.10 5.91 -12.24
N ILE A 19 -2.55 6.62 -13.28
CA ILE A 19 -3.16 5.99 -14.44
C ILE A 19 -2.19 4.89 -14.84
N PRO A 20 -2.57 3.60 -14.79
CA PRO A 20 -1.66 2.53 -15.13
C PRO A 20 -1.21 2.78 -16.57
N ALA A 21 0.08 3.09 -16.75
CA ALA A 21 0.63 3.41 -18.06
C ALA A 21 0.53 2.22 -19.04
N TYR A 22 0.18 1.02 -18.55
CA TYR A 22 0.11 -0.18 -19.35
C TYR A 22 -1.01 -1.11 -18.91
N ILE A 23 -1.57 -1.79 -19.91
CA ILE A 23 -2.35 -3.02 -19.76
C ILE A 23 -1.55 -3.94 -18.83
N PRO A 24 -2.13 -4.46 -17.71
CA PRO A 24 -1.41 -5.38 -16.83
C PRO A 24 -0.89 -6.54 -17.68
N SER A 25 0.43 -6.60 -17.89
CA SER A 25 1.05 -7.64 -18.72
C SER A 25 0.94 -9.03 -18.07
N GLY A 26 0.39 -9.13 -16.87
CA GLY A 26 0.14 -10.39 -16.18
C GLY A 26 1.39 -11.13 -15.72
N ASP A 27 2.57 -10.52 -15.84
CA ASP A 27 3.85 -11.18 -15.57
C ASP A 27 4.79 -10.32 -14.72
N GLY A 28 5.27 -10.91 -13.64
CA GLY A 28 6.02 -10.26 -12.57
C GLY A 28 5.96 -11.09 -11.28
N PRO A 29 7.08 -11.32 -10.58
CA PRO A 29 7.11 -12.18 -9.41
C PRO A 29 6.58 -11.50 -8.14
N HIS A 30 5.95 -10.32 -8.26
CA HIS A 30 5.55 -9.50 -7.12
C HIS A 30 4.11 -8.94 -7.22
N LEU A 31 3.45 -8.89 -6.07
CA LEU A 31 2.22 -8.10 -5.85
C LEU A 31 2.57 -6.85 -5.06
N TYR A 32 2.02 -5.71 -5.44
CA TYR A 32 2.00 -4.51 -4.63
C TYR A 32 0.63 -4.40 -3.97
N LEU A 33 0.64 -4.19 -2.66
CA LEU A 33 -0.53 -4.00 -1.83
C LEU A 33 -0.56 -2.53 -1.42
N TRP A 34 -1.63 -1.84 -1.77
CA TRP A 34 -1.92 -0.53 -1.20
C TRP A 34 -2.61 -0.74 0.14
N VAL A 35 -1.91 -0.46 1.24
CA VAL A 35 -2.41 -0.74 2.59
C VAL A 35 -2.67 0.54 3.37
N GLU A 36 -3.73 0.54 4.15
CA GLU A 36 -4.01 1.55 5.17
C GLU A 36 -3.78 0.93 6.55
N LYS A 37 -2.96 1.59 7.38
CA LYS A 37 -2.78 1.21 8.78
C LYS A 37 -3.20 2.33 9.72
N ARG A 38 -3.74 1.98 10.89
CA ARG A 38 -4.12 2.91 11.97
C ARG A 38 -3.49 2.52 13.30
N ASP A 39 -2.77 3.44 13.93
CA ASP A 39 -2.08 3.23 15.23
C ASP A 39 -1.28 1.92 15.31
N LEU A 40 -0.70 1.52 14.17
CA LEU A 40 -0.05 0.23 14.00
C LEU A 40 1.44 0.43 13.74
N LYS A 41 2.27 -0.24 14.52
CA LYS A 41 3.72 -0.21 14.34
C LYS A 41 4.10 -0.97 13.07
N HIS A 42 5.16 -0.50 12.40
CA HIS A 42 5.64 -1.08 11.16
C HIS A 42 5.89 -2.60 11.26
N GLY A 43 6.53 -3.07 12.34
CA GLY A 43 6.78 -4.50 12.56
C GLY A 43 5.51 -5.34 12.76
N GLU A 44 4.45 -4.77 13.33
CA GLU A 44 3.15 -5.44 13.49
C GLU A 44 2.42 -5.53 12.16
N MET A 45 2.46 -4.46 11.37
CA MET A 45 1.95 -4.46 10.00
C MET A 45 2.60 -5.57 9.17
N LEU A 46 3.93 -5.69 9.19
CA LEU A 46 4.62 -6.76 8.47
C LEU A 46 4.19 -8.16 8.92
N ARG A 47 3.95 -8.37 10.23
CA ARG A 47 3.44 -9.65 10.75
C ARG A 47 2.03 -9.96 10.25
N LEU A 48 1.14 -8.95 10.24
CA LEU A 48 -0.22 -9.12 9.74
C LEU A 48 -0.25 -9.43 8.24
N ILE A 49 0.52 -8.69 7.45
CA ILE A 49 0.64 -8.92 5.99
C ILE A 49 1.23 -10.30 5.72
N SER A 50 2.28 -10.71 6.45
CA SER A 50 2.87 -12.04 6.34
C SER A 50 1.85 -13.15 6.57
N ARG A 51 1.02 -13.03 7.60
CA ARG A 51 -0.04 -14.01 7.90
C ARG A 51 -1.17 -13.98 6.88
N PHE A 52 -1.57 -12.79 6.44
CA PHE A 52 -2.65 -12.59 5.46
C PHE A 52 -2.29 -13.18 4.10
N CYS A 53 -1.06 -12.94 3.64
CA CYS A 53 -0.63 -13.35 2.30
C CYS A 53 0.12 -14.69 2.28
N GLY A 54 0.39 -15.30 3.44
CA GLY A 54 1.15 -16.56 3.51
C GLY A 54 2.64 -16.44 3.15
N VAL A 55 3.22 -15.24 3.20
CA VAL A 55 4.63 -14.98 2.83
C VAL A 55 5.50 -14.75 4.05
N ARG A 56 6.83 -14.91 3.94
CA ARG A 56 7.74 -14.60 5.05
C ARG A 56 7.93 -13.09 5.15
N MET A 57 8.04 -12.55 6.37
CA MET A 57 8.24 -11.12 6.60
C MET A 57 9.45 -10.53 5.85
N ARG A 58 10.53 -11.30 5.66
CA ARG A 58 11.73 -10.87 4.93
C ARG A 58 11.51 -10.69 3.42
N ASP A 59 10.46 -11.31 2.89
CA ASP A 59 10.10 -11.24 1.48
C ASP A 59 9.15 -10.05 1.21
N ILE A 60 8.75 -9.33 2.26
CA ILE A 60 7.90 -8.15 2.20
C ILE A 60 8.77 -6.90 2.04
N GLY A 61 8.62 -6.18 0.93
CA GLY A 61 9.24 -4.88 0.71
C GLY A 61 8.32 -3.73 1.10
N THR A 62 8.88 -2.61 1.55
CA THR A 62 8.11 -1.42 1.95
C THR A 62 8.78 -0.17 1.40
N ALA A 63 8.02 0.77 0.87
CA ALA A 63 8.53 1.99 0.20
C ALA A 63 9.13 3.05 1.15
N GLY A 64 9.82 2.63 2.21
CA GLY A 64 10.36 3.50 3.26
C GLY A 64 9.50 3.53 4.52
N ARG A 65 10.10 3.92 5.65
CA ARG A 65 9.40 4.01 6.94
C ARG A 65 8.65 5.34 7.02
N LYS A 66 7.33 5.33 6.81
CA LYS A 66 6.48 6.51 7.00
C LYS A 66 6.21 6.76 8.49
N ASP A 67 6.22 8.03 8.88
CA ASP A 67 6.11 8.55 10.25
C ASP A 67 4.92 8.03 11.07
N ASP A 68 4.99 8.23 12.39
CA ASP A 68 4.01 7.88 13.42
C ASP A 68 2.72 8.72 13.35
N ALA A 69 2.15 8.92 12.16
CA ALA A 69 0.81 9.45 12.03
C ALA A 69 -0.24 8.40 12.42
N ALA A 70 -1.36 8.84 13.01
CA ALA A 70 -2.44 7.99 13.50
C ALA A 70 -3.03 7.10 12.40
N VAL A 71 -3.04 7.55 11.15
CA VAL A 71 -3.40 6.75 9.96
C VAL A 71 -2.39 7.00 8.86
N THR A 72 -1.88 5.93 8.25
CA THR A 72 -0.93 6.03 7.13
C THR A 72 -1.29 5.04 6.03
N ARG A 73 -1.19 5.48 4.78
CA ARG A 73 -1.25 4.62 3.60
C ARG A 73 0.10 4.51 2.92
N GLN A 74 0.45 3.31 2.48
CA GLN A 74 1.71 3.03 1.81
C GLN A 74 1.62 1.78 0.93
N PHE A 75 2.51 1.67 -0.05
CA PHE A 75 2.70 0.45 -0.81
C PHE A 75 3.59 -0.54 -0.06
N VAL A 76 3.18 -1.79 -0.12
CA VAL A 76 3.93 -2.96 0.36
C VAL A 76 4.06 -3.94 -0.80
N SER A 77 5.26 -4.42 -1.08
CA SER A 77 5.49 -5.45 -2.08
C SER A 77 5.61 -6.84 -1.42
N ILE A 78 5.04 -7.86 -2.04
CA ILE A 78 5.19 -9.26 -1.65
C ILE A 78 5.51 -10.11 -2.88
N PRO A 79 6.05 -11.33 -2.74
CA PRO A 79 6.09 -12.28 -3.85
C PRO A 79 4.68 -12.55 -4.39
N LEU A 80 4.59 -12.94 -5.65
CA LEU A 80 3.34 -13.38 -6.26
C LEU A 80 2.71 -14.48 -5.40
N GLN A 81 1.45 -14.30 -5.01
CA GLN A 81 0.66 -15.28 -4.27
C GLN A 81 -0.71 -15.36 -4.92
N ASP A 82 -1.20 -16.59 -5.10
CA ASP A 82 -2.54 -16.82 -5.62
C ASP A 82 -3.58 -16.62 -4.50
N GLY A 83 -4.73 -16.02 -4.84
CA GLY A 83 -5.87 -15.90 -3.92
C GLY A 83 -5.74 -14.81 -2.85
N VAL A 84 -4.82 -13.86 -2.99
CA VAL A 84 -4.80 -12.65 -2.15
C VAL A 84 -5.79 -11.64 -2.71
N GLU A 85 -6.77 -11.24 -1.92
CA GLU A 85 -7.80 -10.27 -2.29
C GLU A 85 -7.73 -9.01 -1.40
N PRO A 86 -8.14 -7.83 -1.90
CA PRO A 86 -8.30 -6.65 -1.06
C PRO A 86 -9.32 -6.87 0.06
N GLY A 87 -9.10 -6.27 1.22
CA GLY A 87 -10.01 -6.37 2.34
C GLY A 87 -9.37 -6.13 3.70
N PRO A 88 -10.20 -6.11 4.76
CA PRO A 88 -9.74 -5.91 6.12
C PRO A 88 -8.88 -7.09 6.56
N VAL A 89 -7.62 -6.81 6.90
CA VAL A 89 -6.70 -7.79 7.49
C VAL A 89 -6.87 -7.83 9.01
N SER A 90 -7.17 -6.68 9.62
CA SER A 90 -7.49 -6.51 11.03
C SER A 90 -8.21 -5.17 11.26
N ASP A 91 -8.64 -4.89 12.49
CA ASP A 91 -9.21 -3.59 12.86
C ASP A 91 -8.27 -2.39 12.62
N GLN A 92 -6.97 -2.65 12.52
CA GLN A 92 -5.92 -1.64 12.37
C GLN A 92 -5.21 -1.68 11.01
N LEU A 93 -5.58 -2.60 10.12
CA LEU A 93 -4.91 -2.81 8.83
C LEU A 93 -5.90 -3.25 7.76
N ASN A 94 -5.96 -2.52 6.65
CA ASN A 94 -6.80 -2.82 5.51
C ASN A 94 -5.97 -2.84 4.22
N VAL A 95 -6.16 -3.85 3.37
CA VAL A 95 -5.63 -3.86 2.00
C VAL A 95 -6.69 -3.22 1.11
N LEU A 96 -6.39 -2.04 0.59
CA LEU A 96 -7.30 -1.26 -0.24
C LEU A 96 -7.27 -1.72 -1.70
N GLU A 97 -6.08 -2.05 -2.20
CA GLU A 97 -5.87 -2.45 -3.59
C GLU A 97 -4.69 -3.41 -3.71
N ILE A 98 -4.74 -4.25 -4.75
CA ILE A 98 -3.67 -5.18 -5.12
C ILE A 98 -3.38 -5.01 -6.61
N SER A 99 -2.11 -4.80 -6.96
CA SER A 99 -1.64 -4.71 -8.34
C SER A 99 -0.44 -5.66 -8.56
N ARG A 100 -0.32 -6.25 -9.76
CA ARG A 100 0.86 -7.05 -10.13
C ARG A 100 1.94 -6.12 -10.68
N HIS A 101 3.18 -6.28 -10.22
CA HIS A 101 4.31 -5.49 -10.71
C HIS A 101 5.51 -6.37 -11.06
N SER A 102 6.24 -5.97 -12.09
CA SER A 102 7.44 -6.65 -12.59
C SER A 102 8.70 -6.35 -11.78
N ASN A 103 8.70 -5.30 -10.96
CA ASN A 103 9.83 -4.89 -10.13
C ASN A 103 9.55 -5.11 -8.64
N ARG A 104 10.60 -5.24 -7.82
CA ARG A 104 10.49 -5.22 -6.35
C ARG A 104 10.69 -3.77 -5.87
N LEU A 105 9.85 -3.31 -4.94
CA LEU A 105 10.10 -2.08 -4.15
C LEU A 105 11.28 -2.26 -3.19
#